data_AF-X1R773-F1
#
_entry.id   AF-X1R773-F1
#
_cell.length_a   1.000
_cell.length_b   1.000
_cell.length_c   1.000
_cell.angle_alpha   90.00
_cell.angle_beta   90.00
_cell.angle_gamma   90.00
#
_symmetry.space_group_name_H-M   'P 1'
#
loop_
_entity.id
_entity.type
_entity.pdbx_description
1 polymer ?
#
loop_
_entity_poly.entity_id
_entity_poly.type
_entity_poly.pdbx_seq_one_letter_code
_entity_poly.pdbx_strand_id
1 'polypeptide(L)'
;CDECPLKRENKMISKIVSPTITANIDPERCLLEQGILCMGPVTRGGCEAKCINVLMPCRGCMGPNSEIEDQGVKMISAIASILGVENEENLTDQKIEDLLSRIKDIFGTFYRFTLPDALLNKKVKERR
;
A
#
# COMPACT_ATOMS: atom_id res chain seq x y z
N CYS A 1 2.25 -11.33 -4.50
CA CYS A 1 1.03 -11.22 -5.32
C CYS A 1 0.66 -12.52 -6.03
N ASP A 2 1.63 -13.35 -6.40
CA ASP A 2 1.44 -14.57 -7.22
C ASP A 2 0.58 -15.65 -6.55
N GLU A 3 0.57 -15.69 -5.21
CA GLU A 3 -0.26 -16.60 -4.40
C GLU A 3 -1.66 -16.04 -4.08
N CYS A 4 -2.00 -14.84 -4.55
CA CYS A 4 -3.25 -14.16 -4.18
C CYS A 4 -4.45 -14.72 -4.96
N PRO A 5 -5.55 -15.13 -4.29
CA PRO A 5 -6.73 -15.69 -4.97
C PRO A 5 -7.59 -14.64 -5.67
N LEU A 6 -7.42 -13.35 -5.35
CA LEU A 6 -8.23 -12.26 -5.88
C LEU A 6 -7.85 -11.91 -7.32
N LYS A 7 -8.87 -11.62 -8.14
CA LYS A 7 -8.73 -11.21 -9.54
C LYS A 7 -8.22 -9.77 -9.62
N ARG A 8 -7.21 -9.57 -10.49
CA ARG A 8 -6.63 -8.25 -10.80
C ARG A 8 -7.05 -7.82 -12.19
N GLU A 9 -7.53 -6.60 -12.30
CA GLU A 9 -7.95 -5.98 -13.57
C GLU A 9 -7.01 -4.84 -13.99
N ASN A 10 -5.94 -4.56 -13.22
CA ASN A 10 -4.96 -3.50 -13.46
C ASN A 10 -5.59 -2.12 -13.63
N LYS A 11 -6.64 -1.83 -12.84
CA LYS A 11 -7.35 -0.55 -12.87
C LYS A 11 -6.67 0.48 -11.97
N MET A 12 -6.67 1.74 -12.43
CA MET A 12 -6.29 2.89 -11.60
C MET A 12 -7.30 3.07 -10.46
N ILE A 13 -6.83 3.54 -9.32
CA ILE A 13 -7.68 3.79 -8.15
C ILE A 13 -7.90 5.28 -7.99
N SER A 14 -9.16 5.67 -7.79
CA SER A 14 -9.51 7.09 -7.59
C SER A 14 -9.41 7.53 -6.13
N LYS A 15 -9.47 6.58 -5.17
CA LYS A 15 -9.57 6.88 -3.74
C LYS A 15 -8.94 5.77 -2.89
N ILE A 16 -8.21 6.17 -1.84
CA ILE A 16 -7.83 5.28 -0.74
C ILE A 16 -8.98 5.23 0.27
N VAL A 17 -9.36 4.02 0.68
CA VAL A 17 -10.38 3.75 1.70
C VAL A 17 -9.82 2.87 2.82
N SER A 18 -10.32 3.09 4.04
CA SER A 18 -9.93 2.26 5.19
C SER A 18 -10.77 0.98 5.21
N PRO A 19 -10.16 -0.21 5.35
CA PRO A 19 -10.91 -1.47 5.42
C PRO A 19 -11.89 -1.54 6.59
N THR A 20 -11.70 -0.73 7.65
CA THR A 20 -12.60 -0.68 8.82
C THR A 20 -13.86 0.17 8.57
N ILE A 21 -13.86 1.03 7.55
CA ILE A 21 -14.96 1.96 7.24
C ILE A 21 -15.79 1.46 6.05
N THR A 22 -15.19 0.66 5.17
CA THR A 22 -15.84 0.17 3.95
C THR A 22 -16.75 -1.02 4.25
N ALA A 23 -18.08 -0.81 4.19
CA ALA A 23 -19.07 -1.85 4.44
C ALA A 23 -19.20 -2.89 3.31
N ASN A 24 -18.84 -2.53 2.07
CA ASN A 24 -19.00 -3.39 0.88
C ASN A 24 -17.64 -3.62 0.21
N ILE A 25 -16.94 -4.67 0.61
CA ILE A 25 -15.72 -5.14 -0.03
C ILE A 25 -16.11 -6.29 -0.96
N ASP A 26 -15.78 -6.19 -2.25
CA ASP A 26 -15.95 -7.27 -3.21
C ASP A 26 -14.92 -8.38 -2.89
N PRO A 27 -15.38 -9.60 -2.56
CA PRO A 27 -14.50 -10.68 -2.14
C PRO A 27 -13.74 -11.35 -3.30
N GLU A 28 -14.08 -11.07 -4.55
CA GLU A 28 -13.39 -11.65 -5.72
C GLU A 28 -12.36 -10.70 -6.32
N ARG A 29 -12.49 -9.39 -6.08
CA ARG A 29 -11.65 -8.37 -6.70
C ARG A 29 -10.47 -7.98 -5.81
N CYS A 30 -9.34 -7.65 -6.42
CA CYS A 30 -8.14 -7.17 -5.73
C CYS A 30 -8.46 -6.03 -4.74
N LEU A 31 -8.12 -6.20 -3.46
CA LEU A 31 -8.36 -5.20 -2.42
C LEU A 31 -7.68 -3.86 -2.73
N LEU A 32 -6.47 -3.90 -3.31
CA LEU A 32 -5.74 -2.69 -3.67
C LEU A 32 -6.48 -1.87 -4.74
N GLU A 33 -7.03 -2.54 -5.76
CA GLU A 33 -7.84 -1.90 -6.81
C GLU A 33 -9.19 -1.38 -6.33
N GLN A 34 -9.65 -1.87 -5.18
CA GLN A 34 -10.83 -1.35 -4.47
C GLN A 34 -10.48 -0.15 -3.56
N GLY A 35 -9.22 0.30 -3.57
CA GLY A 35 -8.74 1.42 -2.76
C GLY A 35 -8.28 1.03 -1.35
N ILE A 36 -8.26 -0.26 -1.01
CA ILE A 36 -7.81 -0.73 0.30
C ILE A 36 -6.30 -0.95 0.27
N LEU A 37 -5.55 -0.22 1.10
CA LEU A 37 -4.10 -0.34 1.17
C LEU A 37 -3.66 -1.77 1.52
N CYS A 38 -3.00 -2.43 0.57
CA CYS A 38 -2.54 -3.80 0.66
C CYS A 38 -1.07 -3.89 0.24
N MET A 39 -0.20 -4.35 1.13
CA MET A 39 1.26 -4.46 0.91
C MET A 39 1.66 -5.63 0.01
N GLY A 40 0.70 -6.42 -0.49
CA GLY A 40 0.95 -7.65 -1.23
C GLY A 40 1.86 -7.54 -2.47
N PRO A 41 1.88 -6.43 -3.22
CA PRO A 41 2.78 -6.25 -4.36
C PRO A 41 4.25 -6.12 -3.99
N VAL A 42 4.56 -5.62 -2.80
CA VAL A 42 5.95 -5.38 -2.32
C VAL A 42 6.37 -6.35 -1.23
N THR A 43 5.60 -7.42 -1.03
CA THR A 43 5.85 -8.41 0.02
C THR A 43 6.15 -9.76 -0.62
N ARG A 44 7.19 -10.42 -0.11
CA ARG A 44 7.55 -11.78 -0.53
C ARG A 44 6.41 -12.76 -0.26
N GLY A 45 6.21 -13.71 -1.18
CA GLY A 45 5.29 -14.84 -1.02
C GLY A 45 5.78 -15.88 0.01
N GLY A 46 5.05 -16.98 0.12
CA GLY A 46 5.32 -18.12 1.01
C GLY A 46 4.39 -18.22 2.22
N CYS A 47 3.48 -17.26 2.37
CA CYS A 47 2.46 -17.28 3.44
C CYS A 47 1.08 -17.69 2.94
N GLU A 48 0.96 -18.11 1.67
CA GLU A 48 -0.27 -18.60 1.03
C GLU A 48 -1.41 -17.56 1.06
N ALA A 49 -1.03 -16.28 1.06
CA ALA A 49 -1.95 -15.15 1.13
C ALA A 49 -3.01 -15.25 2.27
N LYS A 50 -2.66 -15.84 3.43
CA LYS A 50 -3.58 -16.09 4.56
C LYS A 50 -4.46 -14.89 4.96
N CYS A 51 -3.90 -13.68 4.96
CA CYS A 51 -4.68 -12.47 5.26
C CYS A 51 -5.78 -12.22 4.22
N ILE A 52 -5.44 -12.38 2.94
CA ILE A 52 -6.34 -12.11 1.82
C ILE A 52 -7.49 -13.13 1.80
N ASN A 53 -7.22 -14.38 2.19
CA ASN A 53 -8.23 -15.44 2.29
C ASN A 53 -9.35 -15.12 3.30
N VAL A 54 -9.10 -14.22 4.25
CA VAL A 54 -10.09 -13.71 5.20
C VAL A 54 -10.47 -12.24 4.92
N LEU A 55 -10.28 -11.78 3.68
CA LEU A 55 -10.59 -10.42 3.20
C LEU A 55 -9.88 -9.30 3.97
N MET A 56 -8.72 -9.60 4.54
CA MET A 56 -7.86 -8.62 5.19
C MET A 56 -6.69 -8.26 4.29
N PRO A 57 -6.35 -6.96 4.13
CA PRO A 57 -5.20 -6.58 3.32
C PRO A 57 -3.89 -7.12 3.88
N CYS A 58 -2.97 -7.47 3.00
CA CYS A 58 -1.61 -7.85 3.38
C CYS A 58 -0.95 -6.69 4.13
N ARG A 59 -0.33 -7.01 5.28
CA ARG A 59 0.37 -6.04 6.13
C ARG A 59 1.89 -5.99 5.90
N GLY A 60 2.42 -6.87 5.05
CA GLY A 60 3.85 -6.87 4.70
C GLY A 60 4.78 -7.57 5.67
N CYS A 61 4.27 -8.47 6.53
CA CYS A 61 5.06 -9.10 7.60
C CYS A 61 6.24 -9.97 7.14
N MET A 62 6.18 -10.54 5.94
CA MET A 62 7.26 -11.35 5.37
C MET A 62 8.40 -10.51 4.78
N GLY A 63 8.29 -9.18 4.81
CA GLY A 63 9.28 -8.27 4.25
C GLY A 63 9.34 -8.28 2.71
N PRO A 64 10.30 -7.53 2.14
CA PRO A 64 10.47 -7.42 0.69
C PRO A 64 11.04 -8.69 0.03
N ASN A 65 10.96 -8.75 -1.30
CA ASN A 65 11.72 -9.74 -2.08
C ASN A 65 13.20 -9.30 -2.19
N SER A 66 14.06 -10.12 -2.81
CA SER A 66 15.50 -9.82 -2.94
C SER A 66 15.84 -8.64 -3.85
N GLU A 67 14.87 -8.12 -4.60
CA GLU A 67 15.06 -7.01 -5.55
C GLU A 67 14.64 -5.66 -4.96
N ILE A 68 14.01 -5.66 -3.77
CA ILE A 68 13.49 -4.47 -3.11
C ILE A 68 14.30 -4.24 -1.84
N GLU A 69 15.10 -3.18 -1.83
CA GLU A 69 15.88 -2.77 -0.65
C GLU A 69 14.97 -2.18 0.44
N ASP A 70 14.04 -1.30 0.05
CA ASP A 70 13.11 -0.64 0.97
C ASP A 70 11.66 -0.92 0.57
N GLN A 71 11.01 -1.78 1.36
CA GLN A 71 9.61 -2.17 1.16
C GLN A 71 8.66 -0.97 1.18
N GLY A 72 8.88 -0.03 2.10
CA GLY A 72 7.98 1.09 2.32
C GLY A 72 8.07 2.10 1.18
N VAL A 73 9.29 2.47 0.79
CA VAL A 73 9.53 3.35 -0.38
C VAL A 73 8.95 2.73 -1.65
N LYS A 74 9.19 1.43 -1.87
CA LYS A 74 8.66 0.75 -3.06
C LYS A 74 7.13 0.76 -3.09
N MET A 75 6.48 0.59 -1.94
CA MET A 75 5.02 0.66 -1.87
C MET A 75 4.49 2.06 -2.16
N ILE A 76 5.12 3.09 -1.60
CA ILE A 76 4.75 4.49 -1.85
C ILE A 76 4.85 4.80 -3.34
N SER A 77 5.94 4.37 -3.99
CA SER A 77 6.13 4.50 -5.43
C SER A 77 5.03 3.77 -6.22
N ALA A 78 4.71 2.53 -5.86
CA ALA A 78 3.64 1.78 -6.52
C ALA A 78 2.25 2.45 -6.36
N ILE A 79 1.96 2.97 -5.16
CA ILE A 79 0.70 3.69 -4.89
C ILE A 79 0.62 4.97 -5.72
N ALA A 80 1.71 5.73 -5.80
CA ALA A 80 1.75 6.94 -6.63
C ALA A 80 1.45 6.64 -8.11
N SER A 81 1.93 5.51 -8.63
CA SER A 81 1.62 5.08 -9.99
C SER A 81 0.17 4.61 -10.20
N ILE A 82 -0.45 4.00 -9.17
CA ILE A 82 -1.82 3.45 -9.28
C ILE A 82 -2.89 4.50 -8.98
N LEU A 83 -2.56 5.53 -8.18
CA LEU A 83 -3.44 6.65 -7.83
C LEU A 83 -3.72 7.61 -9.00
N GLY A 84 -3.41 7.19 -10.24
CA GLY A 84 -3.62 7.94 -11.47
C GLY A 84 -5.02 8.53 -11.54
N VAL A 85 -5.09 9.83 -11.23
CA VAL A 85 -6.18 10.71 -11.59
C VAL A 85 -6.32 10.55 -13.09
N GLU A 86 -7.52 10.30 -13.60
CA GLU A 86 -7.80 10.09 -15.03
C GLU A 86 -7.33 11.25 -15.95
N ASN A 87 -6.72 12.30 -15.39
CA ASN A 87 -6.11 13.43 -16.07
C ASN A 87 -4.79 13.82 -15.36
N GLU A 88 -3.64 13.38 -15.87
CA GLU A 88 -2.32 13.86 -15.42
C GLU A 88 -2.21 15.39 -15.50
N GLU A 89 -2.93 16.01 -16.45
CA GLU A 89 -2.98 17.47 -16.66
C GLU A 89 -3.72 18.25 -15.56
N ASN A 90 -4.50 17.58 -14.69
CA ASN A 90 -5.31 18.22 -13.62
C ASN A 90 -4.89 17.81 -12.20
N LEU A 91 -3.65 17.34 -12.03
CA LEU A 91 -3.01 17.13 -10.72
C LEU A 91 -2.58 18.48 -10.14
N THR A 92 -3.53 19.18 -9.53
CA THR A 92 -3.23 20.33 -8.66
C THR A 92 -2.62 19.85 -7.35
N ASP A 93 -1.69 20.63 -6.78
CA ASP A 93 -1.04 20.35 -5.48
C ASP A 93 -2.06 19.99 -4.37
N GLN A 94 -3.24 20.61 -4.41
CA GLN A 94 -4.35 20.36 -3.49
C GLN A 94 -4.90 18.91 -3.54
N LYS A 95 -4.98 18.29 -4.73
CA LYS A 95 -5.43 16.89 -4.84
C LYS A 95 -4.39 15.92 -4.30
N ILE A 96 -3.11 16.26 -4.42
CA ILE A 96 -2.01 15.47 -3.87
C ILE A 96 -2.06 15.54 -2.34
N GLU A 97 -2.26 16.73 -1.77
CA GLU A 97 -2.46 16.90 -0.33
C GLU A 97 -3.70 16.14 0.18
N ASP A 98 -4.81 16.20 -0.54
CA ASP A 98 -6.03 15.46 -0.20
C ASP A 98 -5.84 13.94 -0.24
N LEU A 99 -5.00 13.43 -1.15
CA LEU A 99 -4.67 12.00 -1.20
C LEU A 99 -3.75 11.59 -0.05
N LEU A 100 -2.71 12.40 0.22
CA LEU A 100 -1.76 12.15 1.31
C LEU A 100 -2.45 12.23 2.69
N SER A 101 -3.39 13.17 2.88
CA SER A 101 -4.13 13.33 4.13
C SER A 101 -4.94 12.08 4.54
N ARG A 102 -5.29 11.22 3.57
CA ARG A 102 -5.99 9.96 3.84
C ARG A 102 -5.09 8.89 4.44
N ILE A 103 -3.80 8.96 4.18
CA ILE A 103 -2.81 8.07 4.79
C ILE A 103 -2.40 8.68 6.12
N LYS A 104 -3.22 8.45 7.16
CA LYS A 104 -3.00 9.03 8.49
C LYS A 104 -1.63 8.71 9.09
N ASP A 105 -1.12 7.49 8.86
CA ASP A 105 0.15 7.03 9.40
C ASP A 105 0.96 6.28 8.34
N ILE A 106 1.89 6.98 7.71
CA ILE A 106 2.80 6.45 6.68
C ILE A 106 3.71 5.36 7.28
N PHE A 107 4.26 5.61 8.48
CA PHE A 107 5.22 4.70 9.10
C PHE A 107 4.55 3.42 9.59
N GLY A 108 3.43 3.53 10.31
CA GLY A 108 2.68 2.36 10.77
C GLY A 108 1.99 1.57 9.66
N THR A 109 1.79 2.18 8.49
CA THR A 109 1.23 1.48 7.31
C THR A 109 2.31 0.80 6.48
N PHE A 110 3.35 1.52 6.08
CA PHE A 110 4.34 1.03 5.11
C PHE A 110 5.59 0.42 5.74
N TYR A 111 5.91 0.78 6.98
CA TYR A 111 7.12 0.35 7.69
C TYR A 111 6.84 -0.46 8.96
N ARG A 112 5.64 -1.06 9.04
CA ARG A 112 5.17 -1.77 10.24
C ARG A 112 6.13 -2.85 10.74
N PHE A 113 6.81 -3.54 9.82
CA PHE A 113 7.72 -4.65 10.13
C PHE A 113 9.15 -4.41 9.67
N THR A 114 9.38 -3.36 8.87
CA THR A 114 10.62 -3.14 8.13
C THR A 114 11.30 -1.81 8.45
N LEU A 115 10.76 -1.01 9.39
CA LEU A 115 11.37 0.28 9.77
C LEU A 115 12.86 0.19 10.14
N PRO A 116 13.36 -0.81 10.89
CA PRO A 116 14.79 -0.89 11.23
C PRO A 116 15.72 -1.08 10.02
N ASP A 117 15.21 -1.72 8.96
CA ASP A 117 15.94 -2.08 7.73
C ASP A 117 15.77 -1.02 6.61
N ALA A 118 14.84 -0.08 6.79
CA ALA A 118 14.57 0.99 5.85
C ALA A 118 15.78 1.90 5.62
N LEU A 119 15.83 2.55 4.45
CA LEU A 119 16.86 3.54 4.12
C LEU A 119 16.88 4.70 5.14
N LEU A 120 15.70 5.11 5.60
CA LEU A 120 15.51 6.09 6.67
C LEU A 120 14.90 5.42 7.90
N ASN A 121 15.74 4.69 8.64
CA ASN A 121 15.30 3.87 9.78
C ASN A 121 15.17 4.60 11.12
N LYS A 122 15.48 5.90 11.20
CA LYS A 122 15.46 6.67 12.46
C LYS A 122 14.93 8.07 12.24
N LYS A 123 14.21 8.56 13.24
CA LYS A 123 13.84 9.98 13.32
C LYS A 123 15.07 10.82 13.64
N VAL A 124 15.41 11.74 12.74
CA VAL A 124 16.42 12.76 13.00
C VAL A 124 15.91 13.66 14.13
N LYS A 125 16.71 13.83 15.18
CA LYS A 125 16.49 14.81 16.23
C LYS A 125 17.56 15.88 16.05
N GLU A 126 17.16 17.15 15.96
CA GLU A 126 18.13 18.24 16.07
C GLU A 126 18.83 18.13 17.42
N ARG A 127 20.16 18.21 17.42
CA ARG A 127 20.93 18.33 18.66
C ARG A 127 20.67 19.74 19.18
N ARG A 128 19.93 19.83 20.29
CA ARG A 128 19.89 21.01 21.15
C ARG A 128 21.22 21.15 21.88
#